data_AF-A0A0T6DN93-F1
#
_entry.id   AF-A0A0T6DN93-F1
#
_cell.length_a   1.000
_cell.length_b   1.000
_cell.length_c   1.000
_cell.angle_alpha   90.00
_cell.angle_beta   90.00
_cell.angle_gamma   90.00
#
_symmetry.space_group_name_H-M   'P 1'
#
loop_
_entity.id
_entity.type
_entity.pdbx_description
1 polymer ?
#
loop_
_entity_poly.entity_id
_entity_poly.type
_entity_poly.pdbx_seq_one_letter_code
_entity_poly.pdbx_strand_id
1 'polypeptide(L)'
;MKPYLKDLFDSNAKVIYLRRFRLQNANWSKTSQANDYDYTFSSLANSDYHFRMPVIIQSDGLPWKIGNLYLMGQLDTPALSNMKTLSARAIHLKYYLQYLEHSN
;
A
#
# COMPACT_ATOMS: atom_id res chain seq x y z
N MET A 1 19.12 -28.34 1.38
CA MET A 1 18.16 -27.44 0.70
C MET A 1 18.46 -26.03 1.19
N LYS A 2 18.67 -25.03 0.32
CA LYS A 2 18.96 -23.65 0.77
C LYS A 2 17.66 -22.99 1.24
N PRO A 3 17.60 -22.38 2.44
CA PRO A 3 16.41 -21.69 2.90
C PRO A 3 16.12 -20.50 1.99
N TYR A 4 14.86 -20.32 1.59
CA TYR A 4 14.44 -19.10 0.90
C TYR A 4 14.16 -18.02 1.94
N LEU A 5 14.28 -16.74 1.56
CA LEU A 5 14.08 -15.62 2.48
C LEU A 5 12.68 -15.61 3.14
N LYS A 6 11.68 -16.21 2.47
CA LYS A 6 10.32 -16.38 3.00
C LYS A 6 10.23 -17.44 4.11
N ASP A 7 11.16 -18.38 4.16
CA ASP A 7 11.18 -19.48 5.13
C ASP A 7 11.91 -19.07 6.43
N LEU A 8 12.44 -17.84 6.47
CA LEU A 8 13.17 -17.28 7.61
C LEU A 8 12.28 -16.60 8.65
N PHE A 9 11.00 -16.35 8.32
CA PHE A 9 10.08 -15.59 9.16
C PHE A 9 8.79 -16.37 9.35
N ASP A 10 8.31 -16.44 10.59
CA ASP A 10 6.95 -16.91 10.89
C ASP A 10 5.95 -15.77 10.65
N SER A 11 5.67 -15.48 9.38
CA SER A 11 4.76 -14.41 8.97
C SER A 11 4.12 -14.71 7.61
N ASN A 12 2.80 -14.55 7.56
CA ASN A 12 1.96 -14.69 6.38
C ASN A 12 1.81 -13.40 5.57
N ALA A 13 2.54 -12.34 5.91
CA ALA A 13 2.50 -11.08 5.18
C ALA A 13 2.88 -11.26 3.71
N LYS A 14 2.15 -10.61 2.81
CA LYS A 14 2.26 -10.82 1.36
C LYS A 14 2.00 -9.56 0.57
N VAL A 15 2.48 -9.55 -0.68
CA VAL A 15 2.14 -8.52 -1.65
C VAL A 15 1.07 -9.06 -2.59
N ILE A 16 -0.03 -8.34 -2.72
CA ILE A 16 -1.04 -8.56 -3.76
C ILE A 16 -0.97 -7.43 -4.79
N TYR A 17 -1.55 -7.66 -5.97
CA TYR A 17 -1.52 -6.68 -7.05
C TYR A 17 -2.95 -6.32 -7.47
N LEU A 18 -3.32 -5.06 -7.25
CA LEU A 18 -4.61 -4.55 -7.71
C LEU A 18 -4.58 -4.40 -9.22
N ARG A 19 -5.60 -4.94 -9.90
CA ARG A 19 -5.69 -4.93 -11.36
C ARG A 19 -5.75 -3.50 -11.90
N ARG A 20 -6.55 -2.64 -11.26
CA ARG A 20 -6.71 -1.22 -11.60
C ARG A 20 -6.71 -0.42 -10.31
N PHE A 21 -5.83 0.56 -10.23
CA PHE A 21 -5.72 1.48 -9.12
C PHE A 21 -5.72 2.91 -9.65
N ARG A 22 -6.31 3.84 -8.90
CA ARG A 22 -6.35 5.26 -9.23
C ARG A 22 -6.22 6.07 -7.95
N LEU A 23 -5.39 7.10 -7.96
CA LEU A 23 -5.30 8.05 -6.86
C LEU A 23 -6.52 8.97 -6.87
N GLN A 24 -7.07 9.23 -5.68
CA GLN A 24 -8.22 10.11 -5.49
C GLN A 24 -7.94 11.09 -4.35
N ASN A 25 -8.53 12.27 -4.44
CA ASN A 25 -8.52 13.25 -3.37
C ASN A 25 -9.64 12.91 -2.39
N ALA A 26 -9.30 12.83 -1.10
CA ALA A 26 -10.28 12.75 -0.04
C ALA A 26 -10.68 14.18 0.38
N ASN A 27 -11.95 14.53 0.19
CA ASN A 27 -12.52 15.80 0.64
C ASN A 27 -13.36 15.54 1.88
N TRP A 28 -13.21 16.41 2.87
CA TRP A 28 -13.91 16.31 4.15
C TRP A 28 -14.81 17.53 4.32
N SER A 29 -16.09 17.30 4.61
CA SER A 29 -17.05 18.36 4.95
C SER A 29 -17.62 18.10 6.33
N LYS A 30 -17.56 19.11 7.19
CA LYS A 30 -18.13 19.05 8.54
C LYS A 30 -19.66 19.03 8.42
N THR A 31 -20.30 18.01 8.98
CA THR A 31 -21.76 17.94 9.03
C THR A 31 -22.33 18.84 10.14
N SER A 32 -23.61 19.17 10.02
CA SER A 32 -24.35 19.98 11.01
C SER A 32 -24.53 19.26 12.36
N GLN A 33 -24.33 17.94 12.40
CA GLN A 33 -24.34 17.14 13.63
C GLN A 33 -22.94 17.12 14.27
N ALA A 34 -22.90 17.22 15.59
CA ALA A 34 -21.65 17.28 16.35
C ALA A 34 -20.84 15.97 16.17
N ASN A 35 -19.58 16.14 15.77
CA ASN A 35 -18.54 15.11 15.61
C ASN A 35 -18.59 14.18 14.39
N ASP A 36 -19.51 14.37 13.45
CA ASP A 36 -19.48 13.66 12.17
C ASP A 36 -18.81 14.47 11.06
N TYR A 37 -18.16 13.74 10.15
CA TYR A 37 -17.57 14.27 8.92
C TYR A 37 -18.09 13.44 7.75
N ASP A 38 -18.68 14.11 6.77
CA ASP A 38 -18.90 13.50 5.46
C ASP A 38 -17.58 13.50 4.70
N TYR A 39 -17.26 12.36 4.09
CA TYR A 39 -16.12 12.24 3.21
C TYR A 39 -16.57 11.90 1.79
N THR A 40 -15.97 12.57 0.81
CA THR A 40 -16.19 12.30 -0.61
C THR A 40 -14.86 12.15 -1.32
N PHE A 41 -14.80 11.24 -2.29
CA PHE A 41 -13.62 11.09 -3.13
C PHE A 41 -13.84 11.83 -4.44
N SER A 42 -12.91 12.74 -4.79
CA SER A 42 -12.87 13.35 -6.12
C SER A 42 -11.70 12.81 -6.92
N SER A 43 -11.85 12.75 -8.23
CA SER A 43 -10.74 12.38 -9.11
C SER A 43 -9.64 13.42 -9.02
N LEU A 44 -8.40 12.98 -8.78
CA LEU A 44 -7.24 13.84 -8.93
C LEU A 44 -7.09 14.22 -10.42
N ALA A 45 -6.93 15.51 -10.73
CA ALA A 45 -6.74 15.98 -12.10
C ALA A 45 -5.50 15.29 -12.70
N ASN A 46 -5.62 14.77 -13.93
CA ASN A 46 -4.58 13.98 -14.61
C ASN A 46 -4.18 12.67 -13.91
N SER A 47 -4.98 12.13 -12.97
CA SER A 47 -4.75 10.77 -12.46
C SER A 47 -5.26 9.73 -13.44
N ASP A 48 -4.30 9.05 -14.07
CA ASP A 48 -4.51 7.86 -14.88
C ASP A 48 -4.66 6.59 -14.03
N TYR A 49 -5.15 5.53 -14.67
CA TYR A 49 -5.17 4.20 -14.07
C TYR A 49 -3.76 3.61 -14.02
N HIS A 50 -3.39 3.15 -12.84
CA HIS A 50 -2.21 2.34 -12.61
C HIS A 50 -2.59 0.86 -12.56
N PHE A 51 -1.95 0.06 -13.42
CA PHE A 51 -2.17 -1.39 -13.47
C PHE A 51 -1.15 -2.10 -12.59
N ARG A 52 -1.57 -3.20 -11.94
CA ARG A 52 -0.72 -4.01 -11.05
C ARG A 52 -0.11 -3.19 -9.91
N MET A 53 -0.91 -2.35 -9.26
CA MET A 53 -0.46 -1.62 -8.07
C MET A 53 -0.19 -2.61 -6.93
N PRO A 54 1.03 -2.68 -6.37
CA PRO A 54 1.32 -3.55 -5.25
C PRO A 54 0.67 -3.02 -3.96
N VAL A 55 0.10 -3.93 -3.19
CA VAL A 55 -0.46 -3.67 -1.85
C VAL A 55 0.09 -4.72 -0.91
N ILE A 56 0.64 -4.27 0.22
CA ILE A 56 1.20 -5.11 1.27
C ILE A 56 0.07 -5.45 2.26
N ILE A 57 -0.12 -6.73 2.49
CA ILE A 57 -1.10 -7.31 3.42
C ILE A 57 -0.33 -7.94 4.58
N GLN A 58 -0.74 -7.64 5.80
CA GLN A 58 -0.21 -8.18 7.05
C GLN A 58 -0.65 -9.62 7.28
N SER A 59 -0.06 -10.29 8.26
CA SER A 59 -0.45 -11.67 8.60
C SER A 59 -1.91 -11.82 9.04
N ASP A 60 -2.50 -10.77 9.63
CA ASP A 60 -3.91 -10.71 10.02
C ASP A 60 -4.88 -10.49 8.84
N GLY A 61 -4.35 -10.35 7.62
CA GLY A 61 -5.13 -10.10 6.41
C GLY A 61 -5.48 -8.64 6.15
N LEU A 62 -5.09 -7.71 7.03
CA LEU A 62 -5.34 -6.28 6.85
C LEU A 62 -4.23 -5.61 6.02
N PRO A 63 -4.53 -4.52 5.29
CA PRO A 63 -3.52 -3.75 4.59
C PRO A 63 -2.52 -3.10 5.57
N TRP A 64 -1.23 -3.27 5.32
CA TRP A 64 -0.20 -2.62 6.13
C TRP A 64 -0.18 -1.11 5.88
N LYS A 65 -0.83 -0.36 6.77
CA LYS A 65 -1.13 1.08 6.59
C LYS A 65 0.08 1.90 6.16
N ILE A 66 1.16 1.88 6.94
CA ILE A 66 2.34 2.73 6.68
C ILE A 66 3.08 2.33 5.40
N GLY A 67 3.22 1.04 5.11
CA GLY A 67 3.89 0.59 3.88
C GLY A 67 3.10 0.92 2.62
N ASN A 68 1.78 0.77 2.67
CA ASN A 68 0.92 1.13 1.54
C ASN A 68 0.86 2.64 1.32
N LEU A 69 0.81 3.44 2.38
CA LEU A 69 0.90 4.91 2.29
C LEU A 69 2.22 5.35 1.66
N TYR A 70 3.34 4.73 2.04
CA TYR A 70 4.63 4.98 1.41
C TYR A 70 4.61 4.68 -0.10
N LEU A 71 4.06 3.52 -0.50
CA LEU A 71 3.95 3.15 -1.92
C LEU A 71 3.08 4.16 -2.70
N MET A 72 1.98 4.64 -2.11
CA MET A 72 1.14 5.68 -2.71
C MET A 72 1.89 7.01 -2.87
N GLY A 73 2.63 7.45 -1.86
CA GLY A 73 3.43 8.67 -1.95
C GLY A 73 4.53 8.59 -3.02
N GLN A 74 5.15 7.42 -3.20
CA GLN A 74 6.11 7.20 -4.29
C GLN A 74 5.45 7.26 -5.66
N LEU A 75 4.22 6.76 -5.79
CA LEU A 75 3.47 6.79 -7.05
C LEU A 75 3.24 8.23 -7.54
N ASP A 76 2.97 9.15 -6.60
CA ASP A 76 2.74 10.57 -6.86
C ASP A 76 4.02 11.36 -7.19
N THR A 77 5.20 10.73 -7.12
CA THR A 77 6.50 11.37 -7.40
C THR A 77 6.99 11.03 -8.83
N PRO A 78 6.85 11.91 -9.84
CA PRO A 78 7.01 11.55 -11.26
C PRO A 78 8.41 11.09 -11.65
N ALA A 79 9.44 11.55 -10.93
CA ALA A 79 10.84 11.30 -11.28
C ALA A 79 11.32 9.87 -10.98
N LEU A 80 10.57 9.07 -10.21
CA LEU A 80 11.08 7.83 -9.59
C LEU A 80 10.18 6.60 -9.75
N SER A 81 8.96 6.76 -10.27
CA SER A 81 7.89 5.76 -10.08
C SER A 81 7.46 5.08 -11.37
N ASN A 82 8.22 4.06 -11.80
CA ASN A 82 7.65 3.02 -12.66
C ASN A 82 7.11 1.87 -11.79
N MET A 83 6.10 1.14 -12.30
CA MET A 83 5.44 0.09 -11.53
C MET A 83 6.38 -1.06 -11.12
N LYS A 84 7.45 -1.29 -11.88
CA LYS A 84 8.48 -2.30 -11.57
C LYS A 84 9.24 -1.90 -10.31
N THR A 85 9.63 -0.64 -10.17
CA THR A 85 10.29 -0.09 -8.99
C THR A 85 9.37 -0.13 -7.78
N LEU A 86 8.09 0.25 -7.93
CA LEU A 86 7.11 0.11 -6.83
C LEU A 86 6.97 -1.34 -6.38
N SER A 87 6.90 -2.28 -7.32
CA SER A 87 6.79 -3.71 -7.01
C SER A 87 8.02 -4.22 -6.24
N ALA A 88 9.23 -3.85 -6.65
CA ALA A 88 10.46 -4.21 -5.94
C ALA A 88 10.48 -3.62 -4.51
N ARG A 89 10.09 -2.35 -4.35
CA ARG A 89 9.98 -1.71 -3.04
C ARG A 89 8.96 -2.41 -2.15
N ALA A 90 7.79 -2.77 -2.69
CA ALA A 90 6.77 -3.49 -1.96
C ALA A 90 7.27 -4.86 -1.47
N ILE A 91 8.07 -5.58 -2.28
CA ILE A 91 8.68 -6.85 -1.88
C ILE A 91 9.66 -6.64 -0.71
N HIS A 92 10.53 -5.64 -0.78
CA HIS A 92 11.47 -5.34 0.32
C HIS A 92 10.74 -4.94 1.60
N LEU A 93 9.74 -4.07 1.48
CA LEU A 93 8.87 -3.65 2.57
C LEU A 93 8.10 -4.82 3.19
N LYS A 94 7.62 -5.75 2.38
CA LYS A 94 7.00 -6.99 2.86
C LYS A 94 7.99 -7.83 3.66
N TYR A 95 9.24 -7.99 3.23
CA TYR A 95 10.24 -8.72 4.03
C TYR A 95 10.54 -8.03 5.37
N TYR A 96 10.61 -6.69 5.37
CA TYR A 96 10.73 -5.94 6.61
C TYR A 96 9.53 -6.15 7.54
N LEU A 97 8.30 -6.14 7.00
CA LEU A 97 7.10 -6.47 7.76
C LEU A 97 7.14 -7.90 8.32
N GLN A 98 7.57 -8.88 7.52
CA GLN A 98 7.71 -10.27 7.98
C GLN A 98 8.71 -10.38 9.14
N TYR A 99 9.82 -9.63 9.10
CA TYR A 99 10.75 -9.53 10.22
C TYR A 99 10.10 -8.93 11.47
N LEU A 100 9.34 -7.85 11.32
CA LEU A 100 8.64 -7.21 12.45
C LEU A 100 7.58 -8.12 13.08
N GLU A 101 6.84 -8.86 12.28
CA GLU A 101 5.81 -9.80 12.77
C GLU A 101 6.42 -11.04 13.41
N HIS A 102 7.55 -11.55 12.90
CA HIS A 102 8.26 -12.67 13.51
C HIS A 102 8.92 -12.32 14.86
N SER A 103 9.30 -11.06 15.05
CA SER A 103 10.00 -10.60 16.26
C SER A 103 9.07 -10.27 17.43
N ASN A 104 7.74 -10.29 17.21
CA ASN A 104 6.70 -9.99 18.20
C ASN A 104 5.96 -11.26 18.61
#